data_AF-A0A8I1UCC2-F1
#
_entry.id   AF-A0A8I1UCC2-F1
#
_cell.length_a   1.000
_cell.length_b   1.000
_cell.length_c   1.000
_cell.angle_alpha   90.00
_cell.angle_beta   90.00
_cell.angle_gamma   90.00
#
_symmetry.space_group_name_H-M   'P 1'
#
loop_
_entity.id
_entity.type
_entity.pdbx_description
1 polymer ?
#
loop_
_entity_poly.entity_id
_entity_poly.type
_entity_poly.pdbx_seq_one_letter_code
_entity_poly.pdbx_strand_id
1 'polypeptide(L)'
;MNDACAYGVYFNQQKSPYDLPEVRWALALTTNLQQVGISAVSGQFKAAALPFADTPITDPVYYQPMLEFLNGLTLSDGYKPFDAGFGDGMVAALKAQGTPEADLPTGDAVKQGFGQGWWKYDPAEAEKLLASVGIKKGADGFYTKPDGSPWTLDFVIPADWNKVMQRTGFSIADSWKKAGFNVTARQADNGEFTTVQNTNAKLDLMVNWNMTCTYNSNWFNSWNSFSETFVKPVDSNEALQGNFIRVTDPEIFKLVQDSKVLEIGSEPFVANGIEIAKKLTSGMQFINLMNIPTTIPTNSTYWKNYPKQQNFYAAPYTWWSSFKKTIVNIEPTGK
;
A
#
# COMPACT_ATOMS: atom_id res chain seq x y z
N MET A 1 -15.39 3.73 -1.85
CA MET A 1 -14.20 3.45 -1.02
C MET A 1 -13.42 4.76 -0.89
N ASN A 2 -13.70 5.54 0.14
CA ASN A 2 -13.09 6.88 0.33
C ASN A 2 -12.27 6.92 1.63
N ASP A 3 -11.75 5.77 2.06
CA ASP A 3 -10.76 5.76 3.13
C ASP A 3 -9.52 6.52 2.66
N ALA A 4 -9.00 7.41 3.50
CA ALA A 4 -7.80 8.17 3.18
C ALA A 4 -6.53 7.34 3.25
N CYS A 5 -6.59 6.18 3.90
CA CYS A 5 -5.49 5.24 3.99
C CYS A 5 -5.59 4.16 2.91
N ALA A 6 -4.45 3.60 2.56
CA ALA A 6 -4.34 2.37 1.78
C ALA A 6 -3.73 1.26 2.65
N TYR A 7 -3.75 0.02 2.19
CA TYR A 7 -2.81 -1.00 2.69
C TYR A 7 -1.52 -0.96 1.89
N GLY A 8 -0.43 -1.48 2.45
CA GLY A 8 0.76 -1.80 1.69
C GLY A 8 1.78 -2.65 2.41
N VAL A 9 2.89 -2.95 1.72
CA VAL A 9 4.00 -3.73 2.26
C VAL A 9 5.15 -2.81 2.62
N TYR A 10 5.56 -2.89 3.89
CA TYR A 10 6.69 -2.17 4.45
C TYR A 10 7.93 -3.05 4.31
N PHE A 11 9.05 -2.40 4.05
CA PHE A 11 10.38 -2.99 4.07
C PHE A 11 11.20 -2.38 5.18
N ASN A 12 12.08 -3.16 5.80
CA ASN A 12 13.27 -2.56 6.39
C ASN A 12 14.27 -2.28 5.27
N GLN A 13 14.13 -1.12 4.63
CA GLN A 13 14.93 -0.70 3.49
C GLN A 13 16.42 -0.51 3.79
N GLN A 14 16.84 -0.57 5.05
CA GLN A 14 18.24 -0.51 5.44
C GLN A 14 18.88 -1.91 5.49
N LYS A 15 18.08 -2.98 5.43
CA LYS A 15 18.52 -4.37 5.61
C LYS A 15 18.68 -5.06 4.27
N SER A 16 19.87 -5.63 4.02
CA SER A 16 20.10 -6.44 2.83
C SER A 16 19.26 -7.73 2.81
N PRO A 17 18.66 -8.10 1.65
CA PRO A 17 18.78 -7.47 0.34
C PRO A 17 17.65 -6.46 0.01
N TYR A 18 16.84 -6.04 1.00
CA TYR A 18 15.75 -5.08 0.81
C TYR A 18 16.21 -3.64 0.65
N ASP A 19 17.49 -3.36 0.79
CA ASP A 19 18.15 -2.09 0.44
C ASP A 19 18.24 -1.87 -1.07
N LEU A 20 18.18 -2.94 -1.86
CA LEU A 20 18.25 -2.90 -3.31
C LEU A 20 16.86 -2.65 -3.94
N PRO A 21 16.68 -1.60 -4.78
CA PRO A 21 15.44 -1.36 -5.51
C PRO A 21 15.00 -2.55 -6.38
N GLU A 22 15.94 -3.28 -6.97
CA GLU A 22 15.66 -4.46 -7.81
C GLU A 22 14.88 -5.53 -7.04
N VAL A 23 15.22 -5.73 -5.77
CA VAL A 23 14.55 -6.70 -4.89
C VAL A 23 13.15 -6.23 -4.53
N ARG A 24 12.99 -4.94 -4.20
CA ARG A 24 11.66 -4.38 -3.87
C ARG A 24 10.73 -4.38 -5.09
N TRP A 25 11.26 -4.05 -6.27
CA TRP A 25 10.54 -4.16 -7.54
C TRP A 25 10.20 -5.60 -7.91
N ALA A 26 11.11 -6.55 -7.70
CA ALA A 26 10.82 -7.96 -7.93
C ALA A 26 9.67 -8.46 -7.04
N LEU A 27 9.61 -8.05 -5.78
CA LEU A 27 8.48 -8.36 -4.88
C LEU A 27 7.17 -7.69 -5.34
N ALA A 28 7.22 -6.46 -5.87
CA ALA A 28 6.06 -5.80 -6.45
C ALA A 28 5.55 -6.53 -7.70
N LEU A 29 6.44 -6.85 -8.65
CA LEU A 29 6.09 -7.53 -9.91
C LEU A 29 5.66 -8.99 -9.71
N THR A 30 6.00 -9.61 -8.58
CA THR A 30 5.52 -10.96 -8.21
C THR A 30 4.30 -10.94 -7.31
N THR A 31 3.75 -9.76 -7.00
CA THR A 31 2.46 -9.65 -6.32
C THR A 31 1.33 -9.69 -7.36
N ASN A 32 0.65 -10.82 -7.51
CA ASN A 32 -0.56 -10.89 -8.34
C ASN A 32 -1.72 -10.26 -7.59
N LEU A 33 -1.77 -8.95 -7.67
CA LEU A 33 -2.76 -8.19 -6.96
C LEU A 33 -4.19 -8.49 -7.38
N GLN A 34 -4.47 -8.74 -8.66
CA GLN A 34 -5.84 -9.04 -9.09
C GLN A 34 -6.35 -10.25 -8.29
N GLN A 35 -5.51 -11.28 -8.18
CA GLN A 35 -5.80 -12.45 -7.36
C GLN A 35 -5.88 -12.12 -5.86
N VAL A 36 -5.01 -11.24 -5.34
CA VAL A 36 -5.09 -10.77 -3.93
C VAL A 36 -6.41 -10.08 -3.63
N GLY A 37 -6.85 -9.16 -4.50
CA GLY A 37 -8.09 -8.42 -4.33
C GLY A 37 -9.31 -9.33 -4.44
N ILE A 38 -9.29 -10.30 -5.36
CA ILE A 38 -10.34 -11.30 -5.48
C ILE A 38 -10.39 -12.20 -4.24
N SER A 39 -9.26 -12.77 -3.82
CA SER A 39 -9.22 -13.77 -2.74
C SER A 39 -9.45 -13.17 -1.36
N ALA A 40 -8.94 -11.97 -1.10
CA ALA A 40 -9.00 -11.34 0.22
C ALA A 40 -10.29 -10.56 0.44
N VAL A 41 -10.81 -9.91 -0.62
CA VAL A 41 -11.89 -8.92 -0.53
C VAL A 41 -12.92 -9.04 -1.67
N SER A 42 -12.99 -10.20 -2.33
CA SER A 42 -14.01 -10.51 -3.35
C SER A 42 -14.05 -9.51 -4.51
N GLY A 43 -12.90 -8.95 -4.89
CA GLY A 43 -12.77 -7.95 -5.95
C GLY A 43 -13.24 -6.55 -5.55
N GLN A 44 -13.71 -6.35 -4.31
CA GLN A 44 -14.18 -5.05 -3.85
C GLN A 44 -13.02 -4.22 -3.33
N PHE A 45 -12.14 -3.76 -4.22
CA PHE A 45 -11.03 -2.87 -3.88
C PHE A 45 -10.73 -1.90 -5.01
N LYS A 46 -10.01 -0.82 -4.66
CA LYS A 46 -9.46 0.13 -5.62
C LYS A 46 -7.93 0.08 -5.54
N ALA A 47 -7.28 -0.20 -6.66
CA ALA A 47 -5.84 -0.19 -6.82
C ALA A 47 -5.24 1.18 -6.51
N ALA A 48 -4.06 1.20 -5.91
CA ALA A 48 -3.36 2.44 -5.59
C ALA A 48 -1.84 2.26 -5.77
N ALA A 49 -1.30 2.65 -6.93
CA ALA A 49 0.13 2.50 -7.23
C ALA A 49 1.03 3.49 -6.47
N LEU A 50 0.51 4.69 -6.18
CA LEU A 50 1.24 5.77 -5.52
C LEU A 50 1.16 5.64 -4.01
N PRO A 51 2.06 6.28 -3.21
CA PRO A 51 2.02 6.24 -1.75
C PRO A 51 0.90 7.10 -1.15
N PHE A 52 -0.28 7.13 -1.79
CA PHE A 52 -1.51 7.79 -1.37
C PHE A 52 -2.68 6.85 -1.69
N ALA A 53 -3.74 6.87 -0.89
CA ALA A 53 -5.01 6.29 -1.35
C ALA A 53 -5.53 7.07 -2.57
N ASP A 54 -6.17 6.38 -3.53
CA ASP A 54 -6.82 7.01 -4.69
C ASP A 54 -8.26 7.38 -4.34
N THR A 55 -8.47 8.61 -3.88
CA THR A 55 -9.77 9.12 -3.41
C THR A 55 -10.21 10.30 -4.27
N PRO A 56 -11.50 10.73 -4.23
CA PRO A 56 -11.93 11.95 -4.93
C PRO A 56 -11.16 13.23 -4.57
N ILE A 57 -10.41 13.23 -3.46
CA ILE A 57 -9.60 14.35 -2.99
C ILE A 57 -8.14 14.22 -3.47
N THR A 58 -7.54 13.05 -3.28
CA THR A 58 -6.13 12.79 -3.61
C THR A 58 -5.92 12.47 -5.08
N ASP A 59 -6.94 12.00 -5.80
CA ASP A 59 -6.86 11.71 -7.23
C ASP A 59 -6.49 12.96 -8.05
N PRO A 60 -7.24 14.07 -8.02
CA PRO A 60 -6.89 15.25 -8.81
C PRO A 60 -5.61 15.94 -8.34
N VAL A 61 -5.22 15.78 -7.07
CA VAL A 61 -4.05 16.46 -6.49
C VAL A 61 -2.76 15.69 -6.72
N TYR A 62 -2.80 14.36 -6.66
CA TYR A 62 -1.59 13.52 -6.71
C TYR A 62 -1.63 12.48 -7.84
N TYR A 63 -2.75 11.78 -8.07
CA TYR A 63 -2.77 10.75 -9.12
C TYR A 63 -2.77 11.35 -10.52
N GLN A 64 -3.72 12.22 -10.86
CA GLN A 64 -3.85 12.79 -12.20
C GLN A 64 -2.57 13.48 -12.67
N PRO A 65 -1.89 14.32 -11.85
CA PRO A 65 -0.63 14.95 -12.26
C PRO A 65 0.54 13.97 -12.42
N MET A 66 0.46 12.77 -11.83
CA MET A 66 1.51 11.75 -11.89
C MET A 66 1.24 10.63 -12.90
N LEU A 67 0.14 10.67 -13.67
CA LEU A 67 -0.14 9.64 -14.68
C LEU A 67 0.92 9.60 -15.78
N GLU A 68 1.42 10.75 -16.25
CA GLU A 68 2.50 10.78 -17.24
C GLU A 68 3.77 10.15 -16.67
N PHE A 69 4.12 10.48 -15.43
CA PHE A 69 5.24 9.86 -14.71
C PHE A 69 5.07 8.34 -14.60
N LEU A 70 3.90 7.85 -14.18
CA LEU A 70 3.65 6.41 -14.03
C LEU A 70 3.75 5.66 -15.37
N ASN A 71 3.18 6.20 -16.45
CA ASN A 71 3.27 5.60 -17.79
C ASN A 71 4.67 5.69 -18.41
N GLY A 72 5.45 6.70 -18.01
CA GLY A 72 6.83 6.93 -18.42
C GLY A 72 7.89 6.23 -17.56
N LEU A 73 7.52 5.74 -16.37
CA LEU A 73 8.43 5.14 -15.42
C LEU A 73 9.13 3.92 -16.05
N THR A 74 10.45 3.87 -15.90
CA THR A 74 11.28 2.75 -16.32
C THR A 74 12.14 2.26 -15.16
N LEU A 75 12.37 0.95 -15.11
CA LEU A 75 13.33 0.33 -14.20
C LEU A 75 14.76 0.46 -14.76
N SER A 76 15.76 -0.02 -14.03
CA SER A 76 17.18 0.13 -14.39
C SER A 76 17.56 -0.53 -15.72
N ASP A 77 16.77 -1.50 -16.18
CA ASP A 77 16.90 -2.19 -17.48
C ASP A 77 16.00 -1.61 -18.59
N GLY A 78 15.28 -0.52 -18.32
CA GLY A 78 14.36 0.11 -19.25
C GLY A 78 12.95 -0.48 -19.27
N TYR A 79 12.66 -1.49 -18.44
CA TYR A 79 11.32 -2.08 -18.34
C TYR A 79 10.29 -1.09 -17.83
N LYS A 80 9.08 -1.09 -18.42
CA LYS A 80 7.95 -0.25 -17.99
C LYS A 80 7.00 -1.05 -17.09
N PRO A 81 7.01 -0.85 -15.77
CA PRO A 81 6.30 -1.70 -14.83
C PRO A 81 4.82 -1.34 -14.64
N PHE A 82 4.42 -0.12 -15.00
CA PHE A 82 3.04 0.34 -14.81
C PHE A 82 2.08 -0.28 -15.83
N ASP A 83 0.93 -0.71 -15.34
CA ASP A 83 -0.20 -1.24 -16.08
C ASP A 83 -1.41 -0.31 -15.88
N ALA A 84 -1.62 0.58 -16.86
CA ALA A 84 -2.81 1.42 -16.91
C ALA A 84 -4.10 0.60 -17.21
N GLY A 85 -3.96 -0.61 -17.75
CA GLY A 85 -5.07 -1.54 -18.07
C GLY A 85 -5.45 -2.47 -16.91
N PHE A 86 -4.88 -2.27 -15.72
CA PHE A 86 -5.13 -3.12 -14.55
C PHE A 86 -6.62 -3.33 -14.27
N GLY A 87 -7.41 -2.26 -14.35
CA GLY A 87 -8.85 -2.28 -14.10
C GLY A 87 -9.63 -3.11 -15.12
N ASP A 88 -9.25 -3.06 -16.39
CA ASP A 88 -9.86 -3.88 -17.45
C ASP A 88 -9.56 -5.37 -17.21
N GLY A 89 -8.33 -5.68 -16.80
CA GLY A 89 -7.96 -7.04 -16.38
C GLY A 89 -8.76 -7.52 -15.17
N MET A 90 -9.06 -6.65 -14.21
CA MET A 90 -9.94 -6.97 -13.07
C MET A 90 -11.37 -7.28 -13.53
N VAL A 91 -11.93 -6.48 -14.43
CA VAL A 91 -13.26 -6.75 -15.02
C VAL A 91 -13.28 -8.10 -15.72
N ALA A 92 -12.27 -8.40 -16.53
CA ALA A 92 -12.15 -9.69 -17.22
C ALA A 92 -12.04 -10.87 -16.24
N ALA A 93 -11.23 -10.73 -15.19
CA ALA A 93 -11.06 -11.76 -14.16
C ALA A 93 -12.36 -12.03 -13.39
N LEU A 94 -13.10 -10.98 -13.00
CA LEU A 94 -14.39 -11.12 -12.32
C LEU A 94 -15.46 -11.72 -13.24
N LYS A 95 -15.51 -11.32 -14.52
CA LYS A 95 -16.39 -11.94 -15.53
C LYS A 95 -16.11 -13.44 -15.67
N ALA A 96 -14.84 -13.83 -15.73
CA ALA A 96 -14.43 -15.23 -15.81
C ALA A 96 -14.81 -16.05 -14.55
N GLN A 97 -14.96 -15.39 -13.40
CA GLN A 97 -15.43 -16.01 -12.15
C GLN A 97 -16.96 -16.03 -12.02
N GLY A 98 -17.69 -15.56 -13.03
CA GLY A 98 -19.15 -15.62 -13.08
C GLY A 98 -19.87 -14.40 -12.52
N THR A 99 -19.17 -13.28 -12.26
CA THR A 99 -19.85 -12.02 -11.92
C THR A 99 -20.72 -11.58 -13.10
N PRO A 100 -22.01 -11.28 -12.89
CA PRO A 100 -22.91 -10.83 -13.96
C PRO A 100 -22.38 -9.56 -14.63
N GLU A 101 -22.51 -9.49 -15.96
CA GLU A 101 -22.01 -8.35 -16.74
C GLU A 101 -22.68 -7.02 -16.35
N ALA A 102 -23.92 -7.06 -15.87
CA ALA A 102 -24.63 -5.88 -15.36
C ALA A 102 -24.03 -5.31 -14.05
N ASP A 103 -23.28 -6.13 -13.30
CA ASP A 103 -22.64 -5.73 -12.03
C ASP A 103 -21.18 -5.28 -12.24
N LEU A 104 -20.64 -5.43 -13.45
CA LEU A 104 -19.27 -5.04 -13.77
C LEU A 104 -19.22 -3.59 -14.26
N PRO A 105 -18.23 -2.80 -13.82
CA PRO A 105 -18.08 -1.43 -14.31
C PRO A 105 -17.64 -1.42 -15.77
N THR A 106 -18.04 -0.38 -16.51
CA THR A 106 -17.71 -0.16 -17.92
C THR A 106 -17.22 1.26 -18.17
N GLY A 107 -16.36 1.46 -19.17
CA GLY A 107 -15.85 2.80 -19.52
C GLY A 107 -15.14 3.47 -18.34
N ASP A 108 -15.43 4.75 -18.09
CA ASP A 108 -14.80 5.52 -17.01
C ASP A 108 -15.07 4.96 -15.60
N ALA A 109 -16.17 4.20 -15.43
CA ALA A 109 -16.48 3.56 -14.17
C ALA A 109 -15.45 2.50 -13.76
N VAL A 110 -14.71 1.93 -14.72
CA VAL A 110 -13.64 0.96 -14.44
C VAL A 110 -12.53 1.62 -13.62
N LYS A 111 -12.06 2.81 -14.02
CA LYS A 111 -11.04 3.56 -13.27
C LYS A 111 -11.57 4.08 -11.94
N GLN A 112 -12.83 4.50 -11.90
CA GLN A 112 -13.46 4.94 -10.65
C GLN A 112 -13.55 3.80 -9.63
N GLY A 113 -13.86 2.58 -10.09
CA GLY A 113 -14.01 1.39 -9.26
C GLY A 113 -12.68 0.74 -8.87
N PHE A 114 -11.79 0.54 -9.84
CA PHE A 114 -10.56 -0.24 -9.68
C PHE A 114 -9.28 0.60 -9.63
N GLY A 115 -9.32 1.90 -9.86
CA GLY A 115 -8.16 2.80 -9.78
C GLY A 115 -7.52 3.11 -11.13
N GLN A 116 -6.53 4.01 -11.13
CA GLN A 116 -5.88 4.50 -12.36
C GLN A 116 -4.94 3.51 -13.05
N GLY A 117 -4.65 2.38 -12.39
CA GLY A 117 -3.64 1.42 -12.81
C GLY A 117 -2.81 0.94 -11.63
N TRP A 118 -2.01 -0.10 -11.85
CA TRP A 118 -1.03 -0.56 -10.86
C TRP A 118 0.17 -1.24 -11.53
N TRP A 119 0.89 -2.12 -10.84
CA TRP A 119 2.12 -2.74 -11.32
C TRP A 119 1.74 -4.04 -12.03
N LYS A 120 2.40 -4.29 -13.16
CA LYS A 120 2.26 -5.56 -13.87
C LYS A 120 2.60 -6.73 -12.96
N TYR A 121 1.86 -7.82 -13.10
CA TYR A 121 2.28 -9.11 -12.57
C TYR A 121 3.20 -9.79 -13.59
N ASP A 122 4.52 -9.71 -13.38
CA ASP A 122 5.55 -10.20 -14.29
C ASP A 122 6.68 -10.92 -13.52
N PRO A 123 6.48 -12.19 -13.14
CA PRO A 123 7.50 -12.98 -12.47
C PRO A 123 8.78 -13.19 -13.28
N ALA A 124 8.71 -13.13 -14.61
CA ALA A 124 9.88 -13.30 -15.47
C ALA A 124 10.79 -12.06 -15.40
N GLU A 125 10.21 -10.87 -15.41
CA GLU A 125 10.98 -9.63 -15.21
C GLU A 125 11.53 -9.54 -13.79
N ALA A 126 10.74 -9.92 -12.78
CA ALA A 126 11.22 -10.02 -11.40
C ALA A 126 12.46 -10.93 -11.27
N GLU A 127 12.48 -12.06 -11.97
CA GLU A 127 13.63 -12.97 -11.98
C GLU A 127 14.88 -12.33 -12.63
N LYS A 128 14.72 -11.51 -13.67
CA LYS A 128 15.84 -10.75 -14.26
C LYS A 128 16.40 -9.71 -13.28
N LEU A 129 15.53 -8.96 -12.60
CA LEU A 129 15.92 -7.97 -11.59
C LEU A 129 16.67 -8.63 -10.42
N LEU A 130 16.19 -9.77 -9.92
CA LEU A 130 16.90 -10.50 -8.88
C LEU A 130 18.26 -11.02 -9.36
N ALA A 131 18.32 -11.52 -10.60
CA ALA A 131 19.56 -12.03 -11.18
C ALA A 131 20.63 -10.93 -11.36
N SER A 132 20.24 -9.68 -11.66
CA SER A 132 21.17 -8.56 -11.83
C SER A 132 21.90 -8.20 -10.54
N VAL A 133 21.32 -8.53 -9.37
CA VAL A 133 21.92 -8.34 -8.04
C VAL A 133 22.42 -9.65 -7.42
N GLY A 134 22.57 -10.70 -8.23
CA GLY A 134 23.15 -11.98 -7.81
C GLY A 134 22.21 -12.93 -7.06
N ILE A 135 20.92 -12.60 -6.95
CA ILE A 135 19.91 -13.49 -6.36
C ILE A 135 19.38 -14.43 -7.45
N LYS A 136 19.42 -15.74 -7.20
CA LYS A 136 19.01 -16.78 -8.15
C LYS A 136 18.26 -17.89 -7.43
N LYS A 137 17.48 -18.68 -8.16
CA LYS A 137 16.85 -19.88 -7.62
C LYS A 137 17.91 -20.95 -7.34
N GLY A 138 17.84 -21.54 -6.15
CA GLY A 138 18.57 -22.74 -5.79
C GLY A 138 17.96 -23.99 -6.43
N ALA A 139 18.57 -25.15 -6.15
CA ALA A 139 18.11 -26.44 -6.65
C ALA A 139 16.72 -26.85 -6.09
N ASP A 140 16.31 -26.27 -4.97
CA ASP A 140 15.00 -26.46 -4.35
C ASP A 140 13.90 -25.58 -4.96
N GLY A 141 14.24 -24.74 -5.94
CA GLY A 141 13.32 -23.83 -6.62
C GLY A 141 13.08 -22.51 -5.88
N PHE A 142 13.71 -22.29 -4.71
CA PHE A 142 13.60 -21.05 -3.97
C PHE A 142 14.78 -20.10 -4.23
N TYR A 143 14.53 -18.80 -4.23
CA TYR A 143 15.60 -17.81 -4.31
C TYR A 143 16.56 -17.92 -3.11
N THR A 144 17.86 -17.84 -3.39
CA THR A 144 18.93 -17.80 -2.40
C THR A 144 19.53 -16.40 -2.32
N LYS A 145 20.18 -16.09 -1.20
CA LYS A 145 21.01 -14.87 -1.11
C LYS A 145 22.17 -14.94 -2.12
N PRO A 146 22.87 -13.81 -2.39
CA PRO A 146 24.02 -13.80 -3.30
C PRO A 146 25.16 -14.77 -2.90
N ASP A 147 25.29 -15.09 -1.61
CA ASP A 147 26.25 -16.07 -1.10
C ASP A 147 25.79 -17.54 -1.26
N GLY A 148 24.62 -17.77 -1.85
CA GLY A 148 24.02 -19.10 -2.05
C GLY A 148 23.27 -19.66 -0.84
N SER A 149 23.28 -18.97 0.31
CA SER A 149 22.52 -19.42 1.47
C SER A 149 21.01 -19.25 1.27
N PRO A 150 20.16 -20.08 1.93
CA PRO A 150 18.71 -19.94 1.83
C PRO A 150 18.25 -18.54 2.23
N TRP A 151 17.39 -17.93 1.41
CA TRP A 151 16.75 -16.66 1.74
C TRP A 151 15.29 -16.90 2.16
N THR A 152 15.03 -16.81 3.47
CA THR A 152 13.68 -16.84 4.01
C THR A 152 13.16 -15.43 4.22
N LEU A 153 11.95 -15.15 3.74
CA LEU A 153 11.25 -13.90 3.94
C LEU A 153 10.36 -14.03 5.19
N ASP A 154 10.73 -13.39 6.30
CA ASP A 154 9.83 -13.21 7.44
C ASP A 154 8.83 -12.10 7.11
N PHE A 155 7.60 -12.51 6.76
CA PHE A 155 6.53 -11.61 6.35
C PHE A 155 5.46 -11.54 7.42
N VAL A 156 5.47 -10.43 8.16
CA VAL A 156 4.56 -10.24 9.28
C VAL A 156 3.21 -9.75 8.80
N ILE A 157 2.18 -10.44 9.25
CA ILE A 157 0.78 -10.13 8.98
C ILE A 157 0.04 -10.01 10.31
N PRO A 158 -1.07 -9.24 10.38
CA PRO A 158 -1.87 -9.21 11.59
C PRO A 158 -2.51 -10.57 11.86
N ALA A 159 -2.69 -10.92 13.14
CA ALA A 159 -3.57 -12.00 13.55
C ALA A 159 -5.05 -11.56 13.47
N ASP A 160 -5.92 -12.21 14.24
CA ASP A 160 -7.39 -12.07 14.10
C ASP A 160 -7.97 -10.69 14.42
N TRP A 161 -7.16 -9.77 14.96
CA TRP A 161 -7.57 -8.39 15.24
C TRP A 161 -7.75 -7.55 13.96
N ASN A 162 -7.23 -7.99 12.80
CA ASN A 162 -7.55 -7.41 11.50
C ASN A 162 -7.61 -8.48 10.40
N LYS A 163 -8.78 -9.13 10.28
CA LYS A 163 -9.01 -10.24 9.33
C LYS A 163 -8.88 -9.86 7.85
N VAL A 164 -9.19 -8.61 7.48
CA VAL A 164 -9.09 -8.18 6.07
C VAL A 164 -7.63 -8.11 5.66
N MET A 165 -6.82 -7.39 6.45
CA MET A 165 -5.38 -7.26 6.19
C MET A 165 -4.64 -8.61 6.36
N GLN A 166 -5.08 -9.47 7.28
CA GLN A 166 -4.57 -10.84 7.43
C GLN A 166 -4.76 -11.67 6.14
N ARG A 167 -5.97 -11.68 5.56
CA ARG A 167 -6.22 -12.39 4.29
C ARG A 167 -5.43 -11.79 3.12
N THR A 168 -5.33 -10.46 3.05
CA THR A 168 -4.48 -9.77 2.08
C THR A 168 -3.03 -10.24 2.20
N GLY A 169 -2.49 -10.27 3.42
CA GLY A 169 -1.14 -10.76 3.70
C GLY A 169 -0.94 -12.21 3.25
N PHE A 170 -1.84 -13.13 3.61
CA PHE A 170 -1.74 -14.52 3.14
C PHE A 170 -1.74 -14.65 1.61
N SER A 171 -2.56 -13.87 0.90
CA SER A 171 -2.59 -13.92 -0.56
C SER A 171 -1.35 -13.32 -1.23
N ILE A 172 -0.72 -12.33 -0.62
CA ILE A 172 0.58 -11.80 -1.07
C ILE A 172 1.66 -12.88 -0.89
N ALA A 173 1.69 -13.52 0.29
CA ALA A 173 2.63 -14.59 0.57
C ALA A 173 2.49 -15.76 -0.42
N ASP A 174 1.27 -16.13 -0.80
CA ASP A 174 1.01 -17.14 -1.83
C ASP A 174 1.56 -16.72 -3.21
N SER A 175 1.38 -15.45 -3.59
CA SER A 175 1.92 -14.91 -4.85
C SER A 175 3.45 -15.00 -4.88
N TRP A 176 4.11 -14.60 -3.80
CA TRP A 176 5.57 -14.69 -3.67
C TRP A 176 6.08 -16.14 -3.62
N LYS A 177 5.39 -17.04 -2.92
CA LYS A 177 5.74 -18.47 -2.92
C LYS A 177 5.69 -19.07 -4.32
N LYS A 178 4.65 -18.75 -5.09
CA LYS A 178 4.51 -19.19 -6.50
C LYS A 178 5.62 -18.64 -7.40
N ALA A 179 6.13 -17.45 -7.09
CA ALA A 179 7.26 -16.88 -7.83
C ALA A 179 8.63 -17.51 -7.46
N GLY A 180 8.70 -18.28 -6.37
CA GLY A 180 9.91 -18.93 -5.89
C GLY A 180 10.55 -18.27 -4.67
N PHE A 181 9.85 -17.41 -3.93
CA PHE A 181 10.35 -16.94 -2.63
C PHE A 181 10.00 -17.94 -1.52
N ASN A 182 10.95 -18.22 -0.63
CA ASN A 182 10.67 -18.99 0.59
C ASN A 182 10.08 -18.06 1.65
N VAL A 183 8.74 -18.01 1.76
CA VAL A 183 8.03 -17.05 2.61
C VAL A 183 7.46 -17.70 3.88
N THR A 184 7.79 -17.13 5.03
CA THR A 184 7.14 -17.38 6.31
C THR A 184 6.13 -16.27 6.59
N ALA A 185 4.85 -16.54 6.34
CA ALA A 185 3.77 -15.62 6.69
C ALA A 185 3.44 -15.77 8.18
N ARG A 186 3.94 -14.84 9.00
CA ARG A 186 3.85 -14.92 10.46
C ARG A 186 2.77 -13.99 10.98
N GLN A 187 1.78 -14.58 11.65
CA GLN A 187 0.71 -13.82 12.29
C GLN A 187 1.19 -13.27 13.63
N ALA A 188 0.97 -11.98 13.86
CA ALA A 188 1.32 -11.31 15.11
C ALA A 188 0.08 -10.74 15.80
N ASP A 189 -0.01 -10.90 17.13
CA ASP A 189 -1.00 -10.16 17.92
C ASP A 189 -0.73 -8.64 17.85
N ASN A 190 -1.68 -7.81 18.30
CA ASN A 190 -1.60 -6.36 18.09
C ASN A 190 -0.37 -5.71 18.78
N GLY A 191 0.01 -6.23 19.95
CA GLY A 191 1.17 -5.71 20.70
C GLY A 191 2.49 -6.10 20.04
N GLU A 192 2.60 -7.37 19.62
CA GLU A 192 3.76 -7.83 18.84
C GLU A 192 3.87 -7.10 17.50
N PHE A 193 2.77 -6.98 16.76
CA PHE A 193 2.73 -6.33 15.45
C PHE A 193 3.24 -4.88 15.51
N THR A 194 2.79 -4.13 16.52
CA THR A 194 3.28 -2.75 16.76
C THR A 194 4.77 -2.74 17.12
N THR A 195 5.21 -3.71 17.93
CA THR A 195 6.62 -3.83 18.31
C THR A 195 7.51 -4.14 17.11
N VAL A 196 7.08 -5.07 16.24
CA VAL A 196 7.77 -5.39 14.99
C VAL A 196 7.86 -4.15 14.10
N GLN A 197 6.72 -3.48 13.84
CA GLN A 197 6.69 -2.27 13.02
C GLN A 197 7.71 -1.24 13.52
N ASN A 198 7.80 -1.04 14.83
CA ASN A 198 8.57 0.05 15.41
C ASN A 198 10.03 -0.31 15.71
N THR A 199 10.50 -1.55 15.46
CA THR A 199 11.88 -1.94 15.81
C THR A 199 12.63 -2.47 14.60
N ASN A 200 13.72 -1.81 14.22
CA ASN A 200 14.52 -2.17 13.04
C ASN A 200 15.05 -3.61 13.08
N ALA A 201 15.57 -4.06 14.23
CA ALA A 201 16.06 -5.42 14.41
C ALA A 201 15.01 -6.52 14.20
N LYS A 202 13.71 -6.17 14.22
CA LYS A 202 12.59 -7.13 14.19
C LYS A 202 11.82 -7.13 12.88
N LEU A 203 11.95 -6.08 12.07
CA LEU A 203 11.21 -5.96 10.81
C LEU A 203 12.09 -6.31 9.62
N ASP A 204 11.60 -7.23 8.80
CA ASP A 204 12.06 -7.45 7.44
C ASP A 204 10.99 -6.96 6.46
N LEU A 205 9.82 -7.59 6.54
CA LEU A 205 8.65 -7.30 5.73
C LEU A 205 7.39 -7.34 6.59
N MET A 206 6.44 -6.43 6.35
CA MET A 206 5.10 -6.55 6.93
C MET A 206 4.03 -5.94 6.04
N VAL A 207 2.82 -6.50 6.05
CA VAL A 207 1.65 -5.83 5.50
C VAL A 207 1.06 -4.91 6.58
N ASN A 208 0.75 -3.67 6.21
CA ASN A 208 0.27 -2.67 7.17
C ASN A 208 -0.61 -1.61 6.48
N TRP A 209 -1.21 -0.72 7.25
CA TRP A 209 -1.75 0.54 6.73
C TRP A 209 -0.62 1.35 6.10
N ASN A 210 -0.85 2.01 4.97
CA ASN A 210 0.12 2.91 4.39
C ASN A 210 0.41 4.06 5.37
N MET A 211 1.60 4.65 5.27
CA MET A 211 1.95 5.80 6.11
C MET A 211 1.15 7.07 5.76
N THR A 212 0.42 7.06 4.64
CA THR A 212 -0.20 8.25 4.06
C THR A 212 -1.72 8.17 4.10
N CYS A 213 -2.26 8.55 5.25
CA CYS A 213 -3.68 8.69 5.49
C CYS A 213 -4.13 10.15 5.31
N THR A 214 -4.32 10.59 4.07
CA THR A 214 -4.52 12.02 3.75
C THR A 214 -5.95 12.32 3.28
N TYR A 215 -6.61 13.27 3.95
CA TYR A 215 -8.00 13.72 3.68
C TYR A 215 -8.11 15.03 2.90
N ASN A 216 -6.98 15.59 2.48
CA ASN A 216 -6.85 16.89 1.83
C ASN A 216 -5.53 16.90 1.03
N SER A 217 -4.98 18.06 0.72
CA SER A 217 -3.66 18.21 0.08
C SER A 217 -2.49 18.21 1.08
N ASN A 218 -2.71 17.92 2.37
CA ASN A 218 -1.68 17.97 3.40
C ASN A 218 -0.95 16.62 3.54
N TRP A 219 -0.03 16.34 2.62
CA TRP A 219 0.87 15.19 2.71
C TRP A 219 1.83 15.26 3.93
N PHE A 220 2.14 16.47 4.42
CA PHE A 220 3.14 16.69 5.46
C PHE A 220 2.77 16.04 6.80
N ASN A 221 1.48 15.93 7.13
CA ASN A 221 1.04 15.20 8.32
C ASN A 221 1.53 13.74 8.35
N SER A 222 1.68 13.13 7.18
CA SER A 222 2.11 11.74 7.02
C SER A 222 3.64 11.61 6.94
N TRP A 223 4.31 12.58 6.32
CA TRP A 223 5.73 12.48 5.95
C TRP A 223 6.67 13.41 6.71
N ASN A 224 6.18 14.21 7.67
CA ASN A 224 7.04 15.09 8.49
C ASN A 224 8.15 14.34 9.26
N SER A 225 7.98 13.03 9.46
CA SER A 225 8.97 12.18 10.12
C SER A 225 10.06 11.67 9.18
N PHE A 226 10.00 11.94 7.87
CA PHE A 226 11.13 11.64 6.98
C PHE A 226 12.23 12.69 7.18
N SER A 227 13.05 12.44 8.21
CA SER A 227 14.27 13.18 8.51
C SER A 227 15.28 12.28 9.22
N GLU A 228 16.54 12.71 9.23
CA GLU A 228 17.65 12.00 9.89
C GLU A 228 17.37 11.70 11.38
N THR A 229 16.64 12.58 12.08
CA THR A 229 16.29 12.43 13.50
C THR A 229 15.47 11.16 13.78
N PHE A 230 14.72 10.67 12.80
CA PHE A 230 13.89 9.46 12.94
C PHE A 230 14.56 8.21 12.35
N VAL A 231 15.79 8.33 11.83
CA VAL A 231 16.56 7.19 11.35
C VAL A 231 17.27 6.54 12.52
N LYS A 232 17.18 5.21 12.60
CA LYS A 232 17.94 4.38 13.54
C LYS A 232 18.82 3.39 12.77
N PRO A 233 19.88 2.84 13.37
CA PRO A 233 20.65 1.75 12.78
C PRO A 233 19.78 0.56 12.38
N VAL A 234 20.18 -0.17 11.33
CA VAL A 234 19.43 -1.28 10.72
C VAL A 234 19.09 -2.42 11.71
N ASP A 235 19.92 -2.59 12.73
CA ASP A 235 19.84 -3.62 13.76
C ASP A 235 19.46 -3.06 15.15
N SER A 236 18.97 -1.81 15.19
CA SER A 236 18.57 -1.18 16.44
C SER A 236 17.35 -1.87 17.07
N ASN A 237 17.45 -2.10 18.38
CA ASN A 237 16.33 -2.53 19.23
C ASN A 237 15.51 -1.37 19.80
N GLU A 238 15.93 -0.12 19.56
CA GLU A 238 15.17 1.05 19.99
C GLU A 238 13.90 1.21 19.15
N ALA A 239 12.82 1.64 19.80
CA ALA A 239 11.56 1.92 19.12
C ALA A 239 11.66 3.21 18.28
N LEU A 240 11.39 3.09 16.99
CA LEU A 240 11.13 4.20 16.08
C LEU A 240 9.98 5.06 16.60
N GLN A 241 10.10 6.38 16.39
CA GLN A 241 9.09 7.38 16.74
C GLN A 241 8.47 8.03 15.49
N GLY A 242 8.73 7.46 14.31
CA GLY A 242 8.38 7.97 12.99
C GLY A 242 9.18 7.25 11.91
N ASN A 243 9.02 7.64 10.65
CA ASN A 243 9.73 7.05 9.51
C ASN A 243 9.59 5.52 9.45
N PHE A 244 8.38 4.99 9.65
CA PHE A 244 8.15 3.54 9.78
C PHE A 244 8.41 2.75 8.50
N ILE A 245 8.61 3.38 7.34
CA ILE A 245 9.10 2.70 6.13
C ILE A 245 10.63 2.84 5.94
N ARG A 246 11.35 3.43 6.90
CA ARG A 246 12.82 3.58 6.91
C ARG A 246 13.37 4.30 5.68
N VAL A 247 12.76 5.42 5.30
CA VAL A 247 13.31 6.31 4.28
C VAL A 247 14.65 6.85 4.75
N THR A 248 15.68 6.77 3.90
CA THR A 248 17.01 7.33 4.16
C THR A 248 17.50 8.27 3.06
N ASP A 249 16.63 8.64 2.12
CA ASP A 249 16.96 9.54 0.99
C ASP A 249 17.09 11.00 1.48
N PRO A 250 18.30 11.61 1.43
CA PRO A 250 18.51 12.98 1.88
C PRO A 250 17.72 14.02 1.05
N GLU A 251 17.39 13.73 -0.21
CA GLU A 251 16.58 14.63 -1.03
C GLU A 251 15.12 14.63 -0.56
N ILE A 252 14.58 13.47 -0.15
CA ILE A 252 13.27 13.41 0.52
C ILE A 252 13.30 14.24 1.80
N PHE A 253 14.35 14.09 2.62
CA PHE A 253 14.48 14.85 3.86
C PHE A 253 14.50 16.36 3.60
N LYS A 254 15.24 16.80 2.59
CA LYS A 254 15.29 18.20 2.17
C LYS A 254 13.91 18.71 1.75
N LEU A 255 13.19 17.99 0.89
CA LEU A 255 11.84 18.37 0.46
C LEU A 255 10.88 18.51 1.65
N VAL A 256 10.98 17.62 2.64
CA VAL A 256 10.19 17.72 3.88
C VAL A 256 10.57 18.96 4.70
N GLN A 257 11.87 19.24 4.88
CA GLN A 257 12.31 20.43 5.62
C GLN A 257 11.89 21.73 4.93
N ASP A 258 12.12 21.84 3.63
CA ASP A 258 11.79 23.04 2.85
C ASP A 258 10.26 23.32 2.86
N SER A 259 9.44 22.28 3.04
CA SER A 259 7.98 22.41 3.10
C SER A 259 7.42 22.90 4.44
N LYS A 260 8.22 22.92 5.53
CA LYS A 260 7.76 23.34 6.87
C LYS A 260 7.26 24.77 6.93
N VAL A 261 7.79 25.63 6.07
CA VAL A 261 7.49 27.07 6.03
C VAL A 261 6.45 27.43 4.97
N LEU A 262 6.05 26.47 4.13
CA LEU A 262 5.09 26.69 3.06
C LEU A 262 3.66 26.61 3.58
N GLU A 263 2.76 27.37 2.95
CA GLU A 263 1.33 27.25 3.21
C GLU A 263 0.83 25.88 2.73
N ILE A 264 0.12 25.17 3.62
CA ILE A 264 -0.47 23.87 3.32
C ILE A 264 -1.39 23.99 2.11
N GLY A 265 -1.15 23.17 1.09
CA GLY A 265 -1.95 23.13 -0.13
C GLY A 265 -1.60 24.18 -1.17
N SER A 266 -0.64 25.07 -0.92
CA SER A 266 -0.05 25.92 -1.96
C SER A 266 0.63 25.08 -3.06
N GLU A 267 0.74 25.63 -4.26
CA GLU A 267 1.40 24.96 -5.40
C GLU A 267 2.82 24.43 -5.05
N PRO A 268 3.74 25.21 -4.45
CA PRO A 268 5.06 24.68 -4.09
C PRO A 268 4.99 23.58 -3.01
N PHE A 269 4.03 23.65 -2.09
CA PHE A 269 3.84 22.60 -1.08
C PHE A 269 3.39 21.29 -1.74
N VAL A 270 2.40 21.34 -2.64
CA VAL A 270 1.90 20.16 -3.36
C VAL A 270 2.98 19.59 -4.29
N ALA A 271 3.73 20.45 -4.98
CA ALA A 271 4.84 20.04 -5.84
C ALA A 271 5.90 19.24 -5.07
N ASN A 272 6.29 19.68 -3.88
CA ASN A 272 7.22 18.91 -3.03
C ASN A 272 6.66 17.53 -2.66
N GLY A 273 5.37 17.44 -2.35
CA GLY A 273 4.70 16.16 -2.10
C GLY A 273 4.71 15.22 -3.31
N ILE A 274 4.49 15.75 -4.51
CA ILE A 274 4.59 14.99 -5.77
C ILE A 274 6.01 14.46 -5.97
N GLU A 275 7.04 15.29 -5.76
CA GLU A 275 8.43 14.86 -5.92
C GLU A 275 8.84 13.80 -4.90
N ILE A 276 8.41 13.91 -3.63
CA ILE A 276 8.59 12.84 -2.64
C ILE A 276 7.90 11.56 -3.11
N ALA A 277 6.66 11.64 -3.60
CA ALA A 277 5.90 10.48 -4.07
C ALA A 277 6.59 9.77 -5.25
N LYS A 278 7.12 10.53 -6.21
CA LYS A 278 7.91 10.00 -7.34
C LYS A 278 9.14 9.24 -6.83
N LYS A 279 9.88 9.80 -5.87
CA LYS A 279 11.07 9.15 -5.28
C LYS A 279 10.74 7.84 -4.55
N LEU A 280 9.71 7.85 -3.71
CA LEU A 280 9.23 6.66 -3.03
C LEU A 280 8.79 5.57 -4.03
N THR A 281 8.10 5.97 -5.10
CA THR A 281 7.60 5.07 -6.15
C THR A 281 8.73 4.49 -7.00
N SER A 282 9.64 5.34 -7.53
CA SER A 282 10.77 4.90 -8.36
C SER A 282 11.68 3.93 -7.61
N GLY A 283 11.90 4.17 -6.31
CA GLY A 283 12.68 3.26 -5.46
C GLY A 283 11.91 2.03 -4.97
N MET A 284 10.61 1.90 -5.27
CA MET A 284 9.70 0.92 -4.66
C MET A 284 9.88 0.84 -3.14
N GLN A 285 10.00 2.00 -2.48
CA GLN A 285 10.33 2.08 -1.05
C GLN A 285 9.24 1.52 -0.14
N PHE A 286 8.05 1.36 -0.71
CA PHE A 286 6.87 0.80 -0.10
C PHE A 286 5.96 0.31 -1.22
N ILE A 287 5.49 -0.94 -1.16
CA ILE A 287 4.50 -1.42 -2.12
C ILE A 287 3.15 -0.95 -1.63
N ASN A 288 2.69 0.21 -2.09
CA ASN A 288 1.31 0.60 -1.85
C ASN A 288 0.40 -0.39 -2.56
N LEU A 289 -0.61 -0.86 -1.84
CA LEU A 289 -1.54 -1.84 -2.33
C LEU A 289 -2.82 -1.15 -2.79
N MET A 290 -3.84 -1.17 -1.94
CA MET A 290 -5.19 -0.81 -2.30
C MET A 290 -5.77 0.16 -1.29
N ASN A 291 -6.73 0.98 -1.71
CA ASN A 291 -7.60 1.67 -0.76
C ASN A 291 -8.27 0.63 0.14
N ILE A 292 -8.47 0.97 1.41
CA ILE A 292 -9.02 0.04 2.38
C ILE A 292 -10.49 -0.25 2.05
N PRO A 293 -10.86 -1.52 1.81
CA PRO A 293 -12.25 -1.90 1.60
C PRO A 293 -12.93 -2.13 2.94
N THR A 294 -13.35 -1.04 3.58
CA THR A 294 -14.04 -1.10 4.88
C THR A 294 -15.54 -1.28 4.70
N THR A 295 -16.08 -2.40 5.19
CA THR A 295 -17.53 -2.63 5.31
C THR A 295 -17.99 -2.28 6.72
N ILE A 296 -18.91 -1.33 6.86
CA ILE A 296 -19.50 -0.94 8.15
C ILE A 296 -20.97 -1.40 8.21
N PRO A 297 -21.27 -2.48 8.95
CA PRO A 297 -22.65 -2.86 9.21
C PRO A 297 -23.30 -1.86 10.18
N THR A 298 -24.54 -1.49 9.91
CA THR A 298 -25.35 -0.61 10.76
C THR A 298 -26.70 -1.26 11.01
N ASN A 299 -27.21 -1.23 12.24
CA ASN A 299 -28.52 -1.77 12.58
C ASN A 299 -29.50 -0.62 12.85
N SER A 300 -30.55 -0.53 12.04
CA SER A 300 -31.55 0.54 12.14
C SER A 300 -32.77 0.23 13.03
N THR A 301 -32.66 -0.73 13.94
CA THR A 301 -33.74 -1.05 14.88
C THR A 301 -34.02 0.10 15.85
N TYR A 302 -32.98 0.62 16.51
CA TYR A 302 -33.09 1.68 17.54
C TYR A 302 -32.54 3.04 17.10
N TRP A 303 -31.65 3.04 16.10
CA TRP A 303 -30.96 4.24 15.63
C TRP A 303 -31.06 4.36 14.12
N LYS A 304 -31.32 5.57 13.61
CA LYS A 304 -31.37 5.87 12.18
C LYS A 304 -30.38 6.98 11.84
N ASN A 305 -30.38 7.39 10.58
CA ASN A 305 -29.51 8.44 10.05
C ASN A 305 -28.00 8.09 10.13
N TYR A 306 -27.63 6.81 10.06
CA TYR A 306 -26.23 6.43 9.91
C TYR A 306 -25.64 7.01 8.61
N PRO A 307 -24.34 7.35 8.59
CA PRO A 307 -23.69 7.80 7.36
C PRO A 307 -23.74 6.70 6.30
N LYS A 308 -24.23 7.06 5.12
CA LYS A 308 -24.33 6.22 3.91
C LYS A 308 -23.78 6.97 2.72
N GLN A 309 -23.63 6.32 1.58
CA GLN A 309 -23.12 6.99 0.37
C GLN A 309 -24.00 8.18 -0.06
N GLN A 310 -25.32 8.04 0.02
CA GLN A 310 -26.29 9.10 -0.32
C GLN A 310 -26.47 10.14 0.79
N ASN A 311 -25.93 9.88 1.99
CA ASN A 311 -26.02 10.74 3.16
C ASN A 311 -24.66 10.76 3.88
N PHE A 312 -23.64 11.22 3.16
CA PHE A 312 -22.27 11.18 3.65
C PHE A 312 -21.94 12.48 4.41
N TYR A 313 -22.13 12.47 5.73
CA TYR A 313 -21.78 13.60 6.59
C TYR A 313 -20.52 13.32 7.46
N ALA A 314 -20.09 12.05 7.54
CA ALA A 314 -18.88 11.61 8.23
C ALA A 314 -18.41 10.25 7.71
N ALA A 315 -17.10 9.96 7.83
CA ALA A 315 -16.59 8.60 7.64
C ALA A 315 -17.24 7.65 8.67
N PRO A 316 -17.77 6.49 8.25
CA PRO A 316 -18.68 5.66 9.04
C PRO A 316 -18.01 4.82 10.13
N TYR A 317 -16.79 5.16 10.57
CA TYR A 317 -15.99 4.29 11.44
C TYR A 317 -16.22 4.62 12.91
N THR A 318 -16.52 3.60 13.72
CA THR A 318 -16.75 3.75 15.16
C THR A 318 -15.45 3.94 15.95
N TRP A 319 -14.31 3.53 15.37
CA TRP A 319 -12.98 3.59 15.98
C TRP A 319 -12.18 4.85 15.60
N TRP A 320 -12.73 5.75 14.78
CA TRP A 320 -12.02 6.95 14.35
C TRP A 320 -12.62 8.25 14.90
N SER A 321 -11.87 9.34 14.77
CA SER A 321 -12.23 10.67 15.28
C SER A 321 -13.47 11.24 14.59
N SER A 322 -13.84 10.73 13.41
CA SER A 322 -15.09 11.06 12.73
C SER A 322 -16.33 10.57 13.48
N PHE A 323 -16.22 9.55 14.33
CA PHE A 323 -17.36 8.95 15.03
C PHE A 323 -18.12 9.96 15.90
N LYS A 324 -17.42 10.97 16.44
CA LYS A 324 -18.06 12.07 17.19
C LYS A 324 -19.13 12.78 16.36
N LYS A 325 -18.94 12.91 15.04
CA LYS A 325 -19.93 13.46 14.11
C LYS A 325 -21.09 12.48 13.90
N THR A 326 -20.80 11.18 13.81
CA THR A 326 -21.85 10.15 13.72
C THR A 326 -22.78 10.20 14.93
N ILE A 327 -22.23 10.19 16.16
CA ILE A 327 -23.00 10.18 17.41
C ILE A 327 -24.00 11.35 17.48
N VAL A 328 -23.59 12.56 17.11
CA VAL A 328 -24.45 13.76 17.23
C VAL A 328 -25.47 13.90 16.10
N ASN A 329 -25.42 13.04 15.07
CA ASN A 329 -26.34 13.08 13.93
C ASN A 329 -27.26 11.85 13.85
N ILE A 330 -26.87 10.71 14.45
CA ILE A 330 -27.80 9.58 14.54
C ILE A 330 -28.95 9.93 15.48
N GLU A 331 -30.13 9.40 15.17
CA GLU A 331 -31.36 9.72 15.90
C GLU A 331 -32.02 8.43 16.39
N PRO A 332 -32.70 8.46 17.54
CA PRO A 332 -33.53 7.33 17.96
C PRO A 332 -34.67 7.12 16.95
N THR A 333 -35.04 5.86 16.74
CA THR A 333 -36.23 5.51 15.93
C THR A 333 -37.54 5.71 16.69
N GLY A 334 -37.47 5.85 18.03
CA GLY A 334 -38.62 5.90 18.93
C GLY A 334 -39.13 4.53 19.39
N LYS A 335 -38.39 3.45 19.11
CA LYS A 335 -38.67 2.09 19.58
C LYS A 335 -38.04 1.78 20.93
#